data_AF-A0A0Q7F5J4-F1
#
_entry.id   AF-A0A0Q7F5J4-F1
#
_cell.length_a   1.000
_cell.length_b   1.000
_cell.length_c   1.000
_cell.angle_alpha   90.00
_cell.angle_beta   90.00
_cell.angle_gamma   90.00
#
_symmetry.space_group_name_H-M   'P 1'
#
loop_
_entity.id
_entity.type
_entity.pdbx_description
1 polymer ?
#
loop_
_entity_poly.entity_id
_entity_poly.type
_entity_poly.pdbx_seq_one_letter_code
_entity_poly.pdbx_strand_id
1 'polypeptide(L)' 'MTTIHISLPDQLAHDAGELGLLDPVTLAELLQNEIRRRTFADIFAVSHRLATESEPDPDPEPPPRRRRK' A
#
# COMPACT_ATOMS: atom_id res chain seq x y z
N MET A 1 25.97 -8.68 9.02
CA MET A 1 25.74 -7.67 7.97
C MET A 1 25.55 -8.39 6.65
N THR A 2 24.55 -7.99 5.87
CA THR A 2 24.30 -8.54 4.54
C THR A 2 24.65 -7.47 3.53
N THR A 3 25.46 -7.81 2.53
CA THR A 3 25.84 -6.90 1.46
C THR A 3 24.90 -7.11 0.27
N ILE A 4 24.34 -6.02 -0.25
CA ILE A 4 23.47 -6.04 -1.43
C ILE A 4 24.19 -5.27 -2.54
N HIS A 5 24.24 -5.85 -3.73
CA HIS A 5 24.74 -5.18 -4.93
C HIS A 5 23.54 -4.71 -5.75
N ILE A 6 23.54 -3.42 -6.11
CA ILE A 6 22.48 -2.78 -6.89
C ILE A 6 23.12 -2.15 -8.12
N SER A 7 22.59 -2.47 -9.29
CA SER A 7 22.97 -1.80 -10.54
C SER A 7 21.96 -0.71 -10.85
N LEU A 8 22.45 0.49 -11.10
CA LEU A 8 21.65 1.66 -11.45
C LEU A 8 22.05 2.14 -12.85
N PRO A 9 21.13 2.71 -13.64
CA PRO A 9 21.50 3.44 -14.84
C PRO A 9 22.45 4.59 -14.50
N ASP A 10 23.42 4.86 -15.37
CA ASP A 10 24.50 5.83 -15.12
C ASP A 10 23.97 7.21 -14.71
N GLN A 11 22.95 7.71 -15.41
CA GLN A 11 22.34 9.01 -15.10
C GLN A 11 21.73 9.02 -13.70
N LEU A 12 21.01 7.95 -13.33
CA LEU A 12 20.38 7.84 -12.03
C LEU A 12 21.42 7.74 -10.91
N ALA A 13 22.50 7.01 -11.14
CA ALA A 13 23.61 6.91 -10.20
C ALA A 13 24.30 8.27 -10.00
N HIS A 14 24.50 9.03 -11.09
CA HIS A 14 25.07 10.36 -11.04
C HIS A 14 24.19 11.32 -10.23
N ASP A 15 22.92 11.44 -10.59
CA ASP A 15 21.99 12.35 -9.93
C ASP A 15 21.79 11.99 -8.45
N ALA A 16 21.68 10.69 -8.12
CA ALA A 16 21.59 10.23 -6.75
C ALA A 16 22.88 10.47 -5.95
N GLY A 17 24.04 10.38 -6.61
CA GLY A 17 25.34 10.67 -6.01
C GLY A 17 25.49 12.15 -5.66
N GLU A 18 25.14 13.06 -6.57
CA GLU A 18 25.16 14.52 -6.33
C GLU A 18 24.24 14.93 -5.18
N LEU A 19 23.13 14.20 -4.99
CA LEU A 19 22.18 14.43 -3.89
C LEU A 19 22.56 13.69 -2.59
N GLY A 20 23.68 12.94 -2.57
CA GLY A 20 24.12 12.17 -1.41
C GLY A 20 23.24 10.96 -1.07
N LEU A 21 22.33 10.56 -1.95
CA LEU A 21 21.37 9.48 -1.73
C LEU A 21 22.01 8.09 -1.81
N LEU A 22 23.24 8.01 -2.31
CA LEU A 22 24.03 6.78 -2.37
C LEU A 22 24.89 6.54 -1.12
N ASP A 23 24.86 7.45 -0.14
CA ASP A 23 25.46 7.20 1.17
C ASP A 23 24.79 5.98 1.83
N PRO A 24 25.54 5.02 2.41
CA PRO A 24 24.96 3.81 2.99
C PRO A 24 23.90 4.06 4.05
N VAL A 25 24.03 5.12 4.86
CA VAL A 25 23.07 5.46 5.91
C VAL A 25 21.80 6.02 5.28
N THR A 26 21.93 6.99 4.38
CA THR A 26 20.79 7.58 3.67
C THR A 26 20.04 6.54 2.84
N LEU A 27 20.74 5.65 2.15
CA LEU A 27 20.13 4.59 1.36
C LEU A 27 19.37 3.59 2.26
N ALA A 28 19.91 3.26 3.44
CA ALA A 28 19.22 2.40 4.40
C ALA A 28 17.93 3.05 4.92
N GLU A 29 17.94 4.35 5.21
CA GLU A 29 16.75 5.10 5.63
C GLU A 29 15.69 5.15 4.53
N LEU A 30 16.09 5.42 3.29
CA LEU A 30 15.19 5.41 2.13
C LEU A 30 14.51 4.05 1.95
N LEU A 31 15.28 2.97 2.03
CA LEU A 31 14.76 1.61 1.92
C LEU A 31 13.78 1.30 3.06
N GLN A 32 14.11 1.66 4.30
CA GLN A 32 13.21 1.45 5.44
C GLN A 32 11.89 2.24 5.28
N ASN A 33 11.97 3.49 4.82
CA ASN A 33 10.79 4.32 4.61
C ASN A 33 9.89 3.75 3.51
N GLU A 34 10.48 3.26 2.42
CA GLU A 34 9.71 2.63 1.34
C GLU A 34 9.09 1.30 1.79
N ILE A 35 9.79 0.48 2.58
CA ILE A 35 9.23 -0.75 3.17
C ILE A 35 8.01 -0.42 4.04
N ARG A 36 8.13 0.58 4.92
CA ARG A 36 7.00 1.01 5.76
C ARG A 36 5.84 1.49 4.91
N ARG A 37 6.11 2.36 3.92
CA ARG A 37 5.09 2.92 3.02
C ARG A 37 4.33 1.83 2.27
N ARG A 38 5.02 0.83 1.71
CA ARG A 38 4.38 -0.31 1.03
C ARG A 38 3.53 -1.14 1.99
N THR A 39 4.08 -1.48 3.15
CA THR A 39 3.36 -2.22 4.19
C THR A 39 2.05 -1.52 4.58
N PHE A 40 2.10 -0.19 4.79
CA PHE A 40 0.90 0.57 5.10
C PHE A 40 -0.09 0.62 3.94
N ALA A 41 0.37 0.82 2.71
CA ALA A 41 -0.51 0.81 1.53
C ALA A 41 -1.26 -0.52 1.39
N ASP A 42 -0.57 -1.64 1.63
CA ASP A 42 -1.16 -2.97 1.59
C ASP A 42 -2.21 -3.16 2.69
N ILE A 43 -1.92 -2.72 3.92
CA ILE A 43 -2.88 -2.78 5.05
C ILE A 43 -4.13 -1.95 4.73
N PHE A 44 -3.98 -0.73 4.20
CA PHE A 44 -5.12 0.10 3.81
C PHE A 44 -5.95 -0.54 2.71
N ALA A 45 -5.30 -1.15 1.71
CA ALA A 45 -6.00 -1.85 0.63
C ALA A 45 -6.82 -3.04 1.14
N VAL A 46 -6.28 -3.82 2.08
CA VAL A 46 -6.98 -4.94 2.72
C VAL A 46 -8.12 -4.43 3.62
N SER A 47 -7.88 -3.38 4.39
CA SER A 47 -8.89 -2.80 5.29
C SER A 47 -10.09 -2.26 4.52
N HIS A 48 -9.85 -1.63 3.35
CA HIS A 48 -10.93 -1.20 2.49
C HIS A 48 -11.76 -2.39 1.99
N ARG A 49 -11.14 -3.49 1.56
CA ARG A 49 -11.87 -4.70 1.13
C ARG A 49 -12.75 -5.27 2.24
N LEU A 50 -12.22 -5.40 3.45
CA LEU A 50 -12.96 -5.91 4.60
C LEU A 50 -14.12 -4.99 5.01
N ALA A 51 -13.95 -3.66 4.89
CA ALA A 51 -15.01 -2.70 5.15
C ALA A 51 -16.14 -2.81 4.10
N THR A 52 -15.81 -3.02 2.82
CA THR A 52 -16.81 -3.20 1.76
C THR A 52 -17.55 -4.54 1.86
N GLU A 53 -16.90 -5.59 2.35
CA GLU A 53 -17.53 -6.90 2.61
C GLU A 53 -18.44 -6.91 3.86
N SER A 54 -18.34 -5.89 4.71
CA SER A 54 -19.11 -5.80 5.97
C SER A 54 -20.46 -5.08 5.83
N GLU A 55 -20.85 -4.61 4.65
CA GLU A 55 -22.20 -4.11 4.43
C GLU A 55 -23.18 -5.30 4.32
N PRO A 56 -24.10 -5.50 5.29
CA PRO A 56 -25.14 -6.49 5.13
C PRO A 56 -26.05 -6.05 3.98
N ASP A 57 -26.31 -7.00 3.07
CA ASP A 57 -27.29 -6.87 1.99
C ASP A 57 -28.58 -6.27 2.56
N PRO A 58 -29.13 -5.17 2.01
CA PRO A 58 -30.35 -4.58 2.53
C PRO A 58 -31.45 -5.65 2.52
N ASP A 59 -31.94 -5.96 3.72
CA ASP A 59 -32.97 -6.96 4.03
C ASP A 59 -34.09 -6.92 2.97
N PRO A 60 -34.38 -8.02 2.25
CA PRO A 60 -35.34 -7.97 1.15
C PRO A 60 -36.70 -7.47 1.64
N GLU A 61 -37.22 -6.43 0.99
CA GLU A 61 -38.49 -5.78 1.33
C GLU A 61 -39.57 -6.84 1.63
N PRO A 62 -40.25 -6.75 2.80
CA PRO A 62 -41.26 -7.73 3.16
C PRO A 62 -42.42 -7.70 2.17
N PRO A 63 -42.95 -8.88 1.76
CA PRO A 63 -43.91 -8.97 0.67
C PRO A 63 -45.20 -8.19 0.98
N PRO A 64 -45.83 -7.56 -0.03
CA PRO A 64 -46.98 -6.70 0.18
C PRO A 64 -48.15 -7.51 0.73
N ARG A 65 -48.61 -7.14 1.94
CA ARG A 65 -49.80 -7.72 2.56
C ARG A 65 -51.02 -7.42 1.69
N ARG A 66 -51.47 -8.42 0.92
CA ARG A 66 -52.75 -8.40 0.20
C ARG A 66 -53.88 -8.16 1.20
N ARG A 67 -54.40 -6.93 1.26
CA ARG A 67 -55.70 -6.63 1.89
C ARG A 67 -56.78 -7.33 1.05
N ARG A 68 -57.37 -8.40 1.60
CA ARG A 68 -58.63 -8.95 1.09
C ARG A 68 -59.75 -7.97 1.44
N LYS A 69 -60.50 -7.53 0.43
CA LYS A 69 -61.80 -6.89 0.55
C LYS A 69 -62.88 -7.95 0.60
#